data_AF-A0A7K7PYE5-F1
#
_entry.id   AF-A0A7K7PYE5-F1
#
_cell.length_a   1.000
_cell.length_b   1.000
_cell.length_c   1.000
_cell.angle_alpha   90.00
_cell.angle_beta   90.00
_cell.angle_gamma   90.00
#
_symmetry.space_group_name_H-M   'P 1'
#
loop_
_entity.id
_entity.type
_entity.pdbx_description
1 polymer ?
#
loop_
_entity_poly.entity_id
_entity_poly.type
_entity_poly.pdbx_seq_one_letter_code
_entity_poly.pdbx_strand_id
1 'polypeptide(L)'
;SYLVDEQLWLVMEYMDGGTLSDVINETHMSEAEIAAVSRECLQGLDFLHSNLVIHRDVKSCNILLRRDGSVKLADFGLSAQLIPEQNQRTTMAGTCWWMAPEVVMRKPYGPKVDIWSFGIVGIEMMGQEVP
;
A
#
# COMPACT_ATOMS: atom_id res chain seq x y z
N SER A 1 6.13 20.39 -0.27
CA SER A 1 6.63 20.13 -1.64
C SER A 1 7.24 21.41 -2.18
N TYR A 2 8.13 21.30 -3.16
CA TYR A 2 8.76 22.45 -3.83
C TYR A 2 8.62 22.27 -5.34
N LEU A 3 8.51 23.38 -6.08
CA LEU A 3 8.60 23.38 -7.54
C LEU A 3 9.95 24.00 -7.90
N VAL A 4 10.85 23.20 -8.47
CA VAL A 4 12.22 23.62 -8.83
C VAL A 4 12.43 23.23 -10.29
N ASP A 5 12.70 24.21 -11.15
CA ASP A 5 12.92 23.99 -12.59
C ASP A 5 11.84 23.10 -13.24
N GLU A 6 10.57 23.43 -12.99
CA GLU A 6 9.38 22.67 -13.45
C GLU A 6 9.25 21.23 -12.90
N GLN A 7 10.10 20.83 -11.96
CA GLN A 7 10.02 19.54 -11.28
C GLN A 7 9.38 19.67 -9.90
N LEU A 8 8.46 18.76 -9.59
CA LEU A 8 7.86 18.65 -8.27
C LEU A 8 8.78 17.83 -7.35
N TRP A 9 9.28 18.48 -6.30
CA TRP A 9 10.13 17.86 -5.29
C TRP A 9 9.34 17.62 -4.00
N LEU A 10 9.34 16.36 -3.53
CA LEU A 10 8.72 15.96 -2.28
C LEU A 10 9.81 15.59 -1.27
N VAL A 11 9.99 16.43 -0.24
CA VAL A 11 10.87 16.13 0.88
C VAL A 11 10.07 15.33 1.90
N MET A 12 10.49 14.10 2.16
CA MET A 12 9.80 13.14 3.02
C MET A 12 10.80 12.56 4.03
N GLU A 13 10.28 11.87 5.03
CA GLU A 13 11.15 11.11 5.94
C GLU A 13 11.88 9.97 5.20
N TYR A 14 13.11 9.71 5.61
CA TYR A 14 13.90 8.61 5.06
C TYR A 14 13.64 7.32 5.84
N MET A 15 13.47 6.22 5.12
CA MET A 15 13.23 4.87 5.64
C MET A 15 14.46 4.01 5.31
N ASP A 16 15.30 3.74 6.32
CA ASP A 16 16.65 3.18 6.16
C ASP A 16 16.73 1.64 6.12
N GLY A 17 15.57 0.98 6.15
CA GLY A 17 15.39 -0.47 6.04
C GLY A 17 14.97 -0.95 4.66
N GLY A 18 14.85 -0.05 3.67
CA GLY A 18 14.43 -0.43 2.32
C GLY A 18 12.93 -0.74 2.20
N THR A 19 12.55 -1.47 1.15
CA THR A 19 11.17 -1.91 0.93
C THR A 19 10.93 -3.29 1.54
N LEU A 20 9.67 -3.61 1.81
CA LEU A 20 9.28 -4.96 2.20
C LEU A 20 9.60 -5.99 1.10
N SER A 21 9.53 -5.59 -0.18
CA SER A 21 9.89 -6.44 -1.31
C SER A 21 11.36 -6.88 -1.24
N ASP A 22 12.27 -5.99 -0.86
CA ASP A 22 13.69 -6.31 -0.70
C ASP A 22 13.88 -7.42 0.36
N VAL A 23 13.18 -7.30 1.49
CA VAL A 23 13.23 -8.30 2.57
C VAL A 23 12.68 -9.66 2.14
N ILE A 24 11.51 -9.68 1.48
CA ILE A 24 10.87 -10.91 1.01
C ILE A 24 11.76 -11.67 0.00
N ASN A 25 12.49 -10.95 -0.83
CA ASN A 25 13.39 -11.55 -1.82
C ASN A 25 14.70 -12.08 -1.22
N GLU A 26 15.16 -11.52 -0.11
CA GLU A 26 16.43 -11.89 0.53
C GLU A 26 16.27 -12.97 1.61
N THR A 27 15.14 -13.03 2.31
CA THR A 27 14.94 -13.95 3.44
C THR A 27 13.49 -14.36 3.62
N HIS A 28 13.29 -15.51 4.27
CA HIS A 28 11.98 -15.89 4.79
C HIS A 28 11.65 -15.10 6.05
N MET A 29 10.40 -14.64 6.14
CA MET A 29 9.85 -14.00 7.33
C MET A 29 9.18 -15.03 8.24
N SER A 30 9.38 -14.92 9.54
CA SER A 30 8.62 -15.65 10.54
C SER A 30 7.21 -15.11 10.68
N GLU A 31 6.26 -15.93 11.14
CA GLU A 31 4.89 -15.48 11.39
C GLU A 31 4.81 -14.27 12.34
N ALA A 32 5.75 -14.17 13.30
CA ALA A 32 5.84 -13.03 14.20
C ALA A 32 6.21 -11.73 13.48
N GLU A 33 7.16 -11.79 12.54
CA GLU A 33 7.55 -10.65 11.71
C GLU A 33 6.43 -10.26 10.75
N ILE A 34 5.80 -11.25 10.11
CA ILE A 34 4.63 -11.04 9.24
C ILE A 34 3.50 -10.35 10.02
N ALA A 35 3.20 -10.83 11.23
CA ALA A 35 2.18 -10.23 12.08
C ALA A 35 2.54 -8.79 12.50
N ALA A 36 3.81 -8.52 12.78
CA ALA A 36 4.29 -7.17 13.12
C ALA A 36 4.11 -6.21 11.95
N VAL A 37 4.59 -6.56 10.75
CA VAL A 37 4.42 -5.75 9.53
C VAL A 37 2.93 -5.56 9.20
N SER A 38 2.15 -6.64 9.31
CA SER A 38 0.72 -6.61 9.03
C SER A 38 -0.03 -5.65 9.95
N ARG A 39 0.28 -5.65 11.24
CA ARG A 39 -0.34 -4.75 12.21
C ARG A 39 -0.12 -3.29 11.82
N GLU A 40 1.12 -2.90 11.55
CA GLU A 40 1.46 -1.51 11.21
C GLU A 40 0.82 -1.07 9.87
N CYS A 41 0.84 -1.94 8.85
CA CYS A 41 0.17 -1.67 7.58
C CYS A 41 -1.35 -1.48 7.76
N LEU A 42 -1.99 -2.36 8.53
CA LEU A 42 -3.43 -2.27 8.78
C LEU A 42 -3.82 -1.06 9.62
N GLN A 43 -2.98 -0.63 10.57
CA GLN A 43 -3.16 0.63 11.29
C GLN A 43 -3.06 1.84 10.35
N GLY A 44 -2.11 1.82 9.41
CA GLY A 44 -2.00 2.84 8.37
C GLY A 44 -3.22 2.88 7.45
N LEU A 45 -3.70 1.71 7.00
CA LEU A 45 -4.90 1.63 6.16
C LEU A 45 -6.17 2.09 6.90
N ASP A 46 -6.34 1.70 8.17
CA ASP A 46 -7.47 2.15 8.99
C ASP A 46 -7.47 3.67 9.15
N PHE A 47 -6.29 4.27 9.37
CA PHE A 47 -6.14 5.72 9.39
C PHE A 47 -6.55 6.38 8.05
N LEU A 48 -6.12 5.83 6.92
CA LEU A 48 -6.51 6.37 5.61
C LEU A 48 -8.03 6.24 5.36
N HIS A 49 -8.58 5.06 5.63
CA HIS A 49 -9.97 4.73 5.35
C HIS A 49 -10.93 5.53 6.23
N SER A 50 -10.58 5.76 7.50
CA SER A 50 -11.35 6.64 8.40
C SER A 50 -11.33 8.11 7.97
N ASN A 51 -10.30 8.54 7.23
CA ASN A 51 -10.21 9.87 6.61
C ASN A 51 -10.71 9.90 5.16
N LEU A 52 -11.47 8.87 4.72
CA LEU A 52 -12.05 8.76 3.38
C LEU A 52 -10.99 8.76 2.27
N VAL A 53 -9.78 8.27 2.54
CA VAL A 53 -8.71 8.09 1.55
C VAL A 53 -8.58 6.62 1.18
N ILE A 54 -8.52 6.32 -0.11
CA ILE A 54 -8.13 4.99 -0.64
C ILE A 54 -6.70 5.09 -1.16
N HIS A 55 -5.83 4.17 -0.77
CA HIS A 55 -4.43 4.13 -1.20
C HIS A 55 -4.29 3.76 -2.69
N ARG A 56 -4.98 2.69 -3.12
CA ARG A 56 -5.06 2.13 -4.49
C ARG A 56 -3.79 1.54 -5.08
N ASP A 57 -2.64 1.64 -4.41
CA ASP A 57 -1.39 0.99 -4.84
C ASP A 57 -0.65 0.29 -3.68
N VAL A 58 -1.38 -0.49 -2.88
CA VAL A 58 -0.78 -1.28 -1.80
C VAL A 58 -0.07 -2.50 -2.40
N LYS A 59 1.25 -2.58 -2.21
CA LYS A 59 2.14 -3.67 -2.66
C LYS A 59 3.41 -3.67 -1.80
N SER A 60 4.16 -4.77 -1.80
CA SER A 60 5.40 -4.91 -1.03
C SER A 60 6.44 -3.82 -1.33
N CYS A 61 6.53 -3.33 -2.57
CA CYS A 61 7.43 -2.22 -2.95
C CYS A 61 7.05 -0.86 -2.33
N ASN A 62 5.78 -0.70 -1.92
CA ASN A 62 5.25 0.54 -1.35
C ASN A 62 5.10 0.46 0.18
N ILE A 63 5.68 -0.56 0.80
CA ILE A 63 5.79 -0.69 2.25
C ILE A 63 7.26 -0.51 2.60
N LEU A 64 7.56 0.55 3.35
CA LEU A 64 8.93 0.91 3.70
C LEU A 64 9.21 0.56 5.16
N LEU A 65 10.45 0.14 5.40
CA LEU A 65 10.92 -0.32 6.70
C LEU A 65 12.00 0.61 7.24
N ARG A 66 12.11 0.67 8.57
CA ARG A 66 13.26 1.24 9.27
C ARG A 66 13.93 0.21 10.16
N ARG A 67 15.22 0.45 10.43
CA ARG A 67 16.02 -0.40 11.33
C ARG A 67 15.54 -0.37 12.79
N ASP A 68 14.76 0.63 13.16
CA ASP A 68 14.11 0.71 14.48
C ASP A 68 12.83 -0.15 14.58
N GLY A 69 12.47 -0.86 13.51
CA GLY A 69 11.28 -1.71 13.43
C GLY A 69 10.02 -0.99 12.95
N SER A 70 10.09 0.30 12.60
CA SER A 70 8.96 1.04 12.04
C SER A 70 8.61 0.55 10.63
N VAL A 71 7.32 0.48 10.34
CA VAL A 71 6.77 0.10 9.03
C VAL A 71 5.80 1.18 8.59
N LYS A 72 5.92 1.66 7.34
CA LYS A 72 5.05 2.71 6.81
C LYS A 72 4.61 2.43 5.38
N LEU A 73 3.35 2.75 5.09
CA LEU A 73 2.85 2.82 3.72
C LEU A 73 3.47 4.04 3.03
N ALA A 74 3.83 3.87 1.75
CA ALA A 74 4.43 4.89 0.91
C ALA A 74 3.79 4.91 -0.48
N ASP A 75 4.16 5.93 -1.26
CA ASP A 75 3.66 6.19 -2.61
C ASP A 75 2.13 6.36 -2.71
N PHE A 76 1.71 7.57 -2.37
CA PHE A 76 0.32 8.03 -2.47
C PHE A 76 -0.01 8.61 -3.85
N GLY A 77 0.84 8.38 -4.88
CA GLY A 77 0.66 8.95 -6.21
C GLY A 77 -0.64 8.53 -6.91
N LEU A 78 -1.16 7.34 -6.55
CA LEU A 78 -2.44 6.83 -7.02
C LEU A 78 -3.57 6.97 -6.00
N SER A 79 -3.35 7.57 -4.84
CA SER A 79 -4.40 7.67 -3.82
C SER A 79 -5.58 8.55 -4.26
N ALA A 80 -6.75 8.32 -3.68
CA ALA A 80 -7.95 9.09 -3.97
C ALA A 80 -8.73 9.44 -2.70
N GLN A 81 -9.06 10.73 -2.58
CA GLN A 81 -10.01 11.22 -1.59
C GLN A 81 -11.44 10.88 -2.05
N LEU A 82 -12.21 10.18 -1.22
CA LEU A 82 -13.64 10.01 -1.37
C LEU A 82 -14.37 11.22 -0.79
N ILE A 83 -15.58 11.44 -1.27
CA ILE A 83 -16.49 12.49 -0.79
C ILE A 83 -17.64 11.75 -0.08
N PRO A 84 -18.16 12.22 1.08
CA PRO A 84 -19.20 11.50 1.82
C PRO A 84 -20.42 11.08 1.00
N GLU A 85 -20.82 11.89 0.01
CA GLU A 85 -21.94 11.61 -0.88
C GLU A 85 -21.62 10.57 -1.96
N GLN A 86 -20.33 10.33 -2.21
CA GLN A 86 -19.83 9.41 -3.24
C GLN A 86 -18.63 8.61 -2.70
N ASN A 87 -18.95 7.58 -1.91
CA ASN A 87 -17.97 6.67 -1.29
C ASN A 87 -17.37 5.62 -2.24
N GLN A 88 -17.51 5.82 -3.55
CA GLN A 88 -17.04 4.88 -4.57
C GLN A 88 -16.38 5.57 -5.76
N ARG A 89 -15.39 4.89 -6.33
CA ARG A 89 -14.66 5.26 -7.55
C ARG A 89 -14.89 4.21 -8.64
N THR A 90 -14.72 4.61 -9.89
CA THR A 90 -14.81 3.72 -11.08
C THR A 90 -13.54 3.73 -11.93
N THR A 91 -12.58 4.63 -11.64
CA THR A 91 -11.33 4.76 -12.38
C THR A 91 -10.44 3.54 -12.15
N MET A 92 -9.94 2.92 -13.22
CA MET A 92 -8.96 1.84 -13.11
C MET A 92 -7.60 2.42 -12.72
N ALA A 93 -7.13 2.11 -11.51
CA ALA A 93 -5.84 2.53 -10.97
C ALA A 93 -5.29 1.44 -10.05
N GLY A 94 -3.97 1.28 -10.03
CA GLY A 94 -3.23 0.27 -9.27
C GLY A 94 -2.24 -0.51 -10.14
N THR A 95 -1.36 -1.26 -9.48
CA THR A 95 -0.42 -2.17 -10.15
C THR A 95 -1.06 -3.53 -10.40
N CYS A 96 -0.88 -4.10 -11.61
CA CYS A 96 -1.37 -5.43 -12.00
C CYS A 96 -1.04 -6.49 -10.93
N TRP A 97 -1.88 -7.51 -10.78
CA TRP A 97 -1.81 -8.60 -9.76
C TRP A 97 -2.29 -8.22 -8.34
N TRP A 98 -2.01 -7.00 -7.84
CA TRP A 98 -2.56 -6.54 -6.55
C TRP A 98 -4.00 -6.01 -6.64
N MET A 99 -4.52 -5.79 -7.86
CA MET A 99 -5.83 -5.17 -8.06
C MET A 99 -6.99 -6.09 -7.64
N ALA A 100 -7.92 -5.52 -6.86
CA ALA A 100 -9.17 -6.19 -6.52
C ALA A 100 -10.04 -6.48 -7.76
N PRO A 101 -10.81 -7.59 -7.77
CA PRO A 101 -11.56 -8.03 -8.94
C PRO A 101 -12.60 -6.99 -9.39
N GLU A 102 -13.22 -6.25 -8.48
CA GLU A 102 -14.15 -5.17 -8.80
C GLU A 102 -13.48 -4.02 -9.55
N VAL A 103 -12.20 -3.74 -9.30
CA VAL A 103 -11.45 -2.70 -10.02
C VAL A 103 -11.15 -3.16 -11.44
N VAL A 104 -10.73 -4.42 -11.61
CA VAL A 104 -10.47 -5.02 -12.94
C VAL A 104 -11.76 -5.10 -13.76
N MET A 105 -12.88 -5.43 -13.12
CA MET A 105 -14.22 -5.44 -13.74
C MET A 105 -14.82 -4.05 -13.95
N ARG A 106 -14.10 -2.96 -13.63
CA ARG A 106 -14.55 -1.57 -13.72
C ARG A 106 -15.88 -1.30 -12.99
N LYS A 107 -16.12 -2.03 -11.91
CA LYS A 107 -17.26 -1.80 -11.02
C LYS A 107 -16.93 -0.66 -10.05
N PRO A 108 -17.94 0.06 -9.53
CA PRO A 108 -17.74 0.97 -8.43
C PRO A 108 -17.07 0.28 -7.24
N TYR A 109 -16.00 0.87 -6.70
CA TYR A 109 -15.21 0.31 -5.62
C TYR A 109 -14.92 1.35 -4.54
N GLY A 110 -14.70 0.87 -3.31
CA GLY A 110 -14.39 1.69 -2.14
C GLY A 110 -13.08 1.27 -1.47
N PRO A 111 -12.88 1.61 -0.19
CA PRO A 111 -11.63 1.34 0.53
C PRO A 111 -11.22 -0.14 0.62
N LYS A 112 -12.17 -1.07 0.45
CA LYS A 112 -11.94 -2.52 0.51
C LYS A 112 -10.95 -3.03 -0.54
N VAL A 113 -10.69 -2.29 -1.61
CA VAL A 113 -9.67 -2.65 -2.61
C VAL A 113 -8.26 -2.66 -2.03
N ASP A 114 -7.98 -1.81 -1.05
CA ASP A 114 -6.68 -1.81 -0.36
C ASP A 114 -6.53 -3.06 0.53
N ILE A 115 -7.63 -3.56 1.10
CA ILE A 115 -7.63 -4.78 1.91
C ILE A 115 -7.39 -6.02 1.04
N TRP A 116 -7.96 -6.05 -0.16
CA TRP A 116 -7.63 -7.08 -1.15
C TRP A 116 -6.14 -7.04 -1.50
N SER A 117 -5.65 -5.86 -1.87
CA SER A 117 -4.25 -5.64 -2.25
C SER A 117 -3.29 -6.05 -1.12
N PHE A 118 -3.63 -5.71 0.13
CA PHE A 118 -2.88 -6.15 1.31
C PHE A 118 -2.93 -7.67 1.51
N GLY A 119 -4.04 -8.34 1.16
CA GLY A 119 -4.10 -9.80 1.14
C GLY A 119 -3.06 -10.42 0.22
N ILE A 120 -2.82 -9.82 -0.95
CA ILE A 120 -1.75 -10.23 -1.86
C ILE A 120 -0.36 -10.01 -1.24
N VAL A 121 -0.14 -8.88 -0.55
CA VAL A 121 1.09 -8.67 0.23
C VAL A 121 1.27 -9.73 1.30
N GLY A 122 0.19 -10.19 1.95
CA GLY A 122 0.23 -11.32 2.87
C GLY A 122 0.74 -12.60 2.24
N ILE A 123 0.36 -12.89 0.99
CA ILE A 123 0.85 -14.04 0.21
C ILE A 123 2.34 -13.87 -0.11
N GLU A 124 2.76 -12.67 -0.53
CA GLU A 124 4.17 -12.35 -0.79
C GLU A 124 5.04 -12.59 0.47
N MET A 125 4.60 -12.10 1.63
CA MET A 125 5.32 -12.27 2.90
C MET A 125 5.49 -13.73 3.33
N MET A 126 4.58 -14.61 2.91
CA MET A 126 4.68 -16.07 3.13
C MET A 126 5.65 -16.76 2.16
N GLY A 127 6.29 -16.01 1.24
CA GLY A 127 7.20 -16.54 0.23
C GLY A 127 6.50 -17.30 -0.90
N GLN A 128 5.21 -17.06 -1.11
CA GLN A 128 4.44 -17.67 -2.20
C GLN A 128 4.47 -16.77 -3.44
N GLU A 129 4.43 -17.39 -4.63
CA GLU A 129 4.28 -16.64 -5.88
C GLU A 129 2.96 -15.86 -5.87
N VAL A 130 3.02 -14.62 -6.36
CA VAL A 130 1.84 -13.77 -6.54
C VAL A 130 0.89 -14.46 -7.55
N PRO A 131 -0.41 -14.63 -7.22
CA PRO A 131 -1.38 -15.32 -8.07
C PRO A 131 -1.65 -14.65 -9.43
#